data_AF-A0A0E0LGP0-F1
#
_entry.id   AF-A0A0E0LGP0-F1
#
_cell.length_a   1.000
_cell.length_b   1.000
_cell.length_c   1.000
_cell.angle_alpha   90.00
_cell.angle_beta   90.00
_cell.angle_gamma   90.00
#
_symmetry.space_group_name_H-M   'P 1'
#
loop_
_entity.id
_entity.type
_entity.pdbx_description
1 polymer ?
#
loop_
_entity_poly.entity_id
_entity_poly.type
_entity_poly.pdbx_seq_one_letter_code
_entity_poly.pdbx_strand_id
1 'polypeptide(L)'
;MGMEMRSVAKLVVAMAALAMVMATTTTAAQQQFSRQEKAAFVNLHNKARAAVGVGTVAWSDKLAAKALEHARYCRKQHIQGPVRREPVVERRRRLGGRRARR
;
A
#
# COMPACT_ATOMS: atom_id res chain seq x y z
N MET A 1 2.53 38.46 44.96
CA MET A 1 2.01 37.51 43.94
C MET A 1 2.73 37.68 42.59
N GLY A 2 4.07 37.70 42.53
CA GLY A 2 4.83 38.00 41.29
C GLY A 2 5.82 36.93 40.83
N MET A 3 6.10 35.92 41.67
CA MET A 3 7.02 34.82 41.35
C MET A 3 6.28 33.61 40.75
N GLU A 4 5.08 33.31 41.24
CA GLU A 4 4.22 32.23 40.75
C GLU A 4 3.86 32.38 39.26
N MET A 5 3.45 33.58 38.82
CA MET A 5 3.06 33.81 37.42
C MET A 5 4.24 33.69 36.44
N ARG A 6 5.48 33.97 36.89
CA ARG A 6 6.70 33.83 36.08
C ARG A 6 7.10 32.37 35.92
N SER A 7 6.85 31.52 36.92
CA SER A 7 7.05 30.07 36.82
C SER A 7 5.98 29.40 35.97
N VAL A 8 4.71 29.80 36.12
CA VAL A 8 3.60 29.29 35.31
C VAL A 8 3.77 29.67 33.84
N ALA A 9 4.19 30.91 33.53
CA ALA A 9 4.44 31.33 32.15
C ALA A 9 5.55 30.51 31.47
N LYS A 10 6.63 30.17 32.19
CA LYS A 10 7.72 29.31 31.67
C LYS A 10 7.24 27.87 31.42
N LEU A 11 6.40 27.35 32.31
CA LEU A 11 5.82 26.00 32.20
C LEU A 11 4.84 25.89 31.01
N VAL A 12 4.03 26.94 30.78
CA VAL A 12 3.09 27.00 29.66
C VAL A 12 3.82 27.15 28.32
N VAL A 13 4.89 27.96 28.25
CA VAL A 13 5.73 28.08 27.05
C VAL A 13 6.48 26.76 26.75
N ALA A 14 6.98 26.07 27.77
CA ALA A 14 7.63 24.76 27.60
C ALA A 14 6.66 23.67 27.11
N MET A 15 5.42 23.67 27.60
CA MET A 15 4.36 22.76 27.13
C MET A 15 3.90 23.08 25.70
N ALA A 16 3.82 24.36 25.32
CA ALA A 16 3.49 24.77 23.95
C ALA A 16 4.57 24.36 22.93
N ALA A 17 5.85 24.42 23.31
CA ALA A 17 6.95 23.94 22.49
C ALA A 17 6.91 22.41 22.32
N LEU A 18 6.56 21.67 23.37
CA LEU A 18 6.44 20.20 23.33
C LEU A 18 5.24 19.74 22.47
N ALA A 19 4.12 20.49 22.47
CA ALA A 19 2.95 20.20 21.65
C ALA A 19 3.20 20.39 20.14
N MET A 20 4.05 21.35 19.75
CA MET A 20 4.39 21.57 18.33
C MET A 20 5.34 20.49 17.77
N VAL A 21 6.14 19.81 18.61
CA VAL A 21 7.01 18.70 18.19
C VAL A 21 6.23 17.39 17.97
N MET A 22 5.10 17.21 18.67
CA MET A 22 4.23 16.03 18.51
C MET A 22 3.32 16.10 17.27
N ALA A 23 3.14 17.28 16.67
CA ALA A 23 2.29 17.46 15.49
C ALA A 23 2.96 17.05 14.16
N THR A 24 4.29 16.83 14.14
CA THR A 24 5.03 16.55 12.90
C THR A 24 5.37 15.07 12.68
N THR A 25 5.10 14.17 13.62
CA THR A 25 5.65 12.78 13.56
C THR A 25 4.65 11.69 13.21
N THR A 26 3.36 11.99 12.96
CA THR A 26 2.39 10.97 12.53
C THR A 26 2.27 10.83 11.01
N THR A 27 3.37 10.90 10.27
CA THR A 27 3.39 10.36 8.91
C THR A 27 3.46 8.84 9.02
N ALA A 28 2.29 8.19 8.97
CA ALA A 28 2.21 6.74 8.79
C ALA A 28 3.00 6.37 7.53
N ALA A 29 4.25 5.90 7.69
CA ALA A 29 5.12 5.49 6.61
C ALA A 29 4.34 4.52 5.71
N GLN A 30 4.02 4.96 4.50
CA GLN A 30 3.46 4.05 3.51
C GLN A 30 4.58 3.08 3.14
N GLN A 31 4.42 1.80 3.49
CA GLN A 31 5.40 0.78 3.15
C GLN A 31 5.56 0.72 1.63
N GLN A 32 6.70 1.21 1.14
CA GLN A 32 7.02 1.24 -0.28
C GLN A 32 7.90 0.03 -0.60
N PHE A 33 7.35 -0.93 -1.34
CA PHE A 33 8.12 -2.09 -1.80
C PHE A 33 9.06 -1.68 -2.94
N SER A 34 10.32 -2.08 -2.85
CA SER A 34 11.29 -1.98 -3.94
C SER A 34 10.87 -2.84 -5.14
N ARG A 35 11.47 -2.58 -6.30
CA ARG A 35 11.23 -3.39 -7.51
C ARG A 35 11.57 -4.86 -7.31
N GLN A 36 12.62 -5.15 -6.56
CA GLN A 36 13.07 -6.51 -6.28
C GLN A 36 12.08 -7.25 -5.38
N GLU A 37 11.58 -6.60 -4.32
CA GLU A 37 10.56 -7.18 -3.45
C GLU A 37 9.26 -7.46 -4.20
N LYS A 38 8.78 -6.50 -5.01
CA LYS A 38 7.60 -6.71 -5.88
C LYS A 38 7.77 -7.93 -6.78
N ALA A 39 8.96 -8.07 -7.40
CA ALA A 39 9.27 -9.21 -8.25
C ALA A 39 9.33 -10.54 -7.46
N ALA A 40 9.89 -10.53 -6.24
CA ALA A 40 9.95 -11.69 -5.37
C ALA A 40 8.55 -12.21 -5.01
N PHE A 41 7.64 -11.31 -4.60
CA PHE A 41 6.24 -11.67 -4.32
C PHE A 41 5.55 -12.31 -5.52
N VAL A 42 5.67 -11.71 -6.71
CA VAL A 42 5.05 -12.24 -7.93
C VAL A 42 5.65 -13.59 -8.32
N ASN A 43 6.98 -13.75 -8.22
CA ASN A 43 7.67 -14.98 -8.57
C ASN A 43 7.27 -16.15 -7.66
N LEU A 44 7.13 -15.92 -6.35
CA LEU A 44 6.66 -16.95 -5.41
C LEU A 44 5.27 -17.47 -5.80
N HIS A 45 4.33 -16.56 -6.09
CA HIS A 45 2.98 -16.94 -6.49
C HIS A 45 2.97 -17.65 -7.86
N ASN A 46 3.73 -17.14 -8.84
CA ASN A 46 3.78 -17.74 -10.17
C ASN A 46 4.42 -19.13 -10.16
N LYS A 47 5.41 -19.40 -9.29
CA LYS A 47 5.94 -20.76 -9.09
C LYS A 47 4.86 -21.71 -8.57
N ALA A 48 4.11 -21.31 -7.54
CA ALA A 48 3.02 -22.12 -7.00
C ALA A 48 1.89 -22.34 -8.01
N ARG A 49 1.54 -21.31 -8.79
CA ARG A 49 0.53 -21.37 -9.86
C ARG A 49 0.95 -22.29 -11.01
N ALA A 50 2.23 -22.26 -11.40
CA ALA A 50 2.77 -23.15 -12.40
C ALA A 50 2.71 -24.62 -11.95
N ALA A 51 2.97 -24.89 -10.67
CA ALA A 51 2.91 -26.25 -10.10
C ALA A 51 1.51 -26.89 -10.21
N VAL A 52 0.45 -26.07 -10.34
CA VAL A 52 -0.94 -26.53 -10.51
C VAL A 52 -1.52 -26.19 -11.90
N GLY A 53 -0.68 -25.78 -12.85
CA GLY A 53 -1.09 -25.57 -14.25
C GLY A 53 -2.00 -24.37 -14.53
N VAL A 54 -2.02 -23.34 -13.67
CA VAL A 54 -2.81 -22.12 -13.91
C VAL A 54 -1.96 -20.96 -14.42
N GLY A 55 -2.58 -20.04 -15.18
CA GLY A 55 -1.87 -18.90 -15.80
C GLY A 55 -1.18 -17.97 -14.79
N THR A 56 -0.24 -17.13 -15.23
CA THR A 56 0.53 -16.26 -14.33
C THR A 56 -0.25 -15.03 -13.87
N VAL A 57 0.23 -14.40 -12.79
CA VAL A 57 -0.24 -13.10 -12.28
C VAL A 57 0.88 -12.06 -12.37
N ALA A 58 0.48 -10.79 -12.36
CA ALA A 58 1.38 -9.64 -12.34
C ALA A 58 1.10 -8.77 -11.11
N TRP A 59 2.07 -7.94 -10.74
CA TRP A 59 1.92 -6.97 -9.66
C TRP A 59 0.84 -5.93 -9.98
N SER A 60 0.10 -5.49 -8.96
CA SER A 60 -0.88 -4.40 -9.06
C SER A 60 -0.71 -3.44 -7.88
N ASP A 61 -0.30 -2.20 -8.16
CA ASP A 61 -0.11 -1.19 -7.11
C ASP A 61 -1.43 -0.83 -6.41
N LYS A 62 -2.56 -0.87 -7.12
CA LYS A 62 -3.90 -0.67 -6.51
C LYS A 62 -4.23 -1.77 -5.50
N LEU A 63 -3.90 -3.01 -5.81
CA LEU A 63 -4.14 -4.14 -4.90
C LEU A 63 -3.18 -4.09 -3.70
N ALA A 64 -1.92 -3.74 -3.93
CA ALA A 64 -0.92 -3.56 -2.88
C ALA A 64 -1.30 -2.45 -1.90
N ALA A 65 -1.84 -1.32 -2.41
CA ALA A 65 -2.32 -0.22 -1.56
C ALA A 65 -3.45 -0.67 -0.64
N LYS A 66 -4.44 -1.43 -1.14
CA LYS A 66 -5.51 -2.01 -0.32
C LYS A 66 -4.98 -3.00 0.72
N ALA A 67 -4.02 -3.84 0.34
CA ALA A 67 -3.41 -4.78 1.28
C ALA A 67 -2.66 -4.06 2.40
N LEU A 68 -1.95 -2.97 2.06
CA LEU A 68 -1.25 -2.13 3.04
C LEU A 68 -2.24 -1.41 3.97
N GLU A 69 -3.32 -0.86 3.43
CA GLU A 69 -4.39 -0.23 4.22
C GLU A 69 -4.93 -1.19 5.28
N HIS A 70 -5.23 -2.44 4.88
CA HIS A 70 -5.73 -3.44 5.82
C HIS A 70 -4.68 -3.88 6.84
N ALA A 71 -3.43 -4.07 6.41
CA ALA A 71 -2.33 -4.50 7.27
C ALA A 71 -2.08 -3.53 8.44
N ARG A 72 -2.37 -2.23 8.27
CA ARG A 72 -2.25 -1.20 9.34
C ARG A 72 -3.07 -1.52 10.58
N TYR A 73 -4.17 -2.26 10.45
CA TYR A 73 -5.01 -2.61 11.58
C TYR A 73 -4.49 -3.82 12.36
N CYS A 74 -3.40 -4.46 11.92
CA CYS A 74 -2.81 -5.66 12.54
C CYS A 74 -3.84 -6.77 12.80
N ARG A 75 -4.87 -6.83 11.95
CA ARG A 75 -5.99 -7.76 12.05
C ARG A 75 -5.84 -8.84 10.99
N LYS A 76 -5.98 -10.10 11.42
CA LYS A 76 -6.00 -11.26 10.53
C LYS A 76 -7.37 -11.52 9.88
N GLN A 77 -8.37 -10.69 10.20
CA GLN A 77 -9.69 -10.82 9.59
C GLN A 77 -9.62 -10.52 8.10
N HIS A 78 -10.62 -11.01 7.37
CA HIS A 78 -10.69 -10.82 5.92
C HIS A 78 -10.87 -9.34 5.56
N ILE A 79 -10.28 -8.93 4.43
CA ILE A 79 -10.56 -7.62 3.83
C ILE A 79 -12.03 -7.64 3.40
N GLN A 80 -12.84 -6.75 3.98
CA GLN A 80 -14.25 -6.64 3.60
C GLN A 80 -14.41 -5.86 2.29
N GLY A 81 -15.31 -6.34 1.42
CA GLY A 81 -15.63 -5.70 0.13
C GLY A 81 -14.77 -6.15 -1.06
N PRO A 82 -15.06 -5.65 -2.27
CA PRO A 82 -14.41 -6.13 -3.49
C PRO A 82 -12.95 -5.66 -3.59
N VAL A 83 -12.04 -6.63 -3.67
CA VAL A 83 -10.71 -6.44 -4.26
C VAL A 83 -10.87 -6.37 -5.77
N ARG A 84 -10.96 -5.13 -6.30
CA ARG A 84 -11.29 -4.84 -7.70
C ARG A 84 -10.38 -5.63 -8.64
N ARG A 85 -10.96 -6.44 -9.54
CA ARG A 85 -10.25 -7.04 -10.68
C ARG A 85 -10.18 -5.99 -11.79
N GLU A 86 -8.99 -5.47 -12.10
CA GLU A 86 -8.81 -4.76 -13.37
C GLU A 86 -9.08 -5.76 -14.51
N PRO A 87 -9.78 -5.38 -15.59
CA PRO A 87 -9.88 -6.25 -16.74
C PRO A 87 -8.47 -6.46 -17.30
N VAL A 88 -8.02 -7.72 -17.30
CA VAL A 88 -6.83 -8.14 -18.03
C VAL A 88 -7.01 -7.62 -19.45
N VAL A 89 -6.14 -6.71 -19.89
CA VAL A 89 -6.12 -6.20 -21.26
C VAL A 89 -5.80 -7.38 -22.16
N GLU A 90 -6.83 -8.02 -22.68
CA GLU A 90 -6.83 -9.05 -23.72
C GLU A 90 -6.34 -8.40 -25.04
N ARG A 91 -5.05 -8.09 -25.11
CA ARG A 91 -4.37 -7.57 -26.31
C ARG A 91 -3.99 -8.71 -27.27
N ARG A 92 -4.87 -9.70 -27.46
CA ARG A 92 -4.66 -10.86 -28.36
C ARG A 92 -5.79 -11.11 -29.36
N ARG A 93 -6.55 -10.09 -29.76
CA ARG A 93 -7.50 -10.17 -30.89
C ARG A 93 -7.42 -9.02 -31.91
N ARG A 94 -6.24 -8.50 -32.23
CA ARG A 94 -6.09 -7.47 -33.30
C ARG A 94 -4.94 -7.64 -34.29
N LEU A 95 -4.26 -8.78 -34.35
CA LEU A 95 -3.22 -9.00 -35.38
C LEU A 95 -3.28 -10.37 -36.10
N GLY A 96 -4.33 -11.18 -35.90
CA GLY A 96 -4.51 -12.47 -36.58
C GLY A 96 -5.48 -12.48 -37.76
N GLY A 97 -6.02 -11.32 -38.17
CA GLY A 97 -7.17 -11.23 -39.06
C GLY A 97 -6.89 -10.65 -40.45
N ARG A 98 -5.71 -10.88 -41.04
CA ARG A 98 -5.46 -10.62 -42.46
C ARG A 98 -4.66 -11.76 -43.08
N ARG A 99 -5.35 -12.86 -43.37
CA ARG A 99 -5.08 -13.79 -44.47
C ARG A 99 -6.18 -14.85 -44.48
N ALA A 100 -7.22 -14.63 -45.30
CA ALA A 100 -7.91 -15.70 -46.04
C ALA A 100 -9.08 -15.14 -46.86
N ARG A 101 -8.87 -15.14 -48.19
CA ARG A 101 -9.81 -15.61 -49.23
C ARG A 101 -10.88 -14.65 -49.77
N ARG A 102 -10.72 -14.46 -51.10
CA ARG A 102 -11.56 -13.88 -52.15
C ARG A 102 -11.51 -12.37 -52.31
#